data_AF-M4ZSE0-F1
#
_entry.id   AF-M4ZSE0-F1
#
_cell.length_a   1.000
_cell.length_b   1.000
_cell.length_c   1.000
_cell.angle_alpha   90.00
_cell.angle_beta   90.00
_cell.angle_gamma   90.00
#
_symmetry.space_group_name_H-M   'P 1'
#
loop_
_entity.id
_entity.type
_entity.pdbx_description
1 polymer ?
#
loop_
_entity_poly.entity_id
_entity_poly.type
_entity_poly.pdbx_seq_one_letter_code
_entity_poly.pdbx_strand_id
1 'polypeptide(L)'
;MIPNLSEFKNGKILLVDKPWGWTSFNIVKKIRSFILNATTINIKKEKLKIGHAGTLDPFATGLLIVLTGKYTKKVNEIQNYKKVYTGIIKLGCETLSFDSETEEYNFSAISHITPQLIKKISKKFLGEIDQYPPYFSALKTKGKRFYEYARKGIKIVRQSRRVKIYKFHILKIGIPYIKFFIECGKGTYIRSIAQDFGKALRSGAYILSLRRERIGNFSMSCSSIELKISKKFPCYLLD
;
A
#
# COMPACT_ATOMS: atom_id res chain seq x y z
N MET A 1 29.62 -4.43 3.22
CA MET A 1 29.60 -4.81 4.65
C MET A 1 28.77 -6.07 4.79
N ILE A 2 29.34 -7.15 5.35
CA ILE A 2 28.56 -8.36 5.63
C ILE A 2 27.67 -8.05 6.85
N PRO A 3 26.34 -8.20 6.75
CA PRO A 3 25.44 -7.87 7.86
C PRO A 3 25.72 -8.75 9.09
N ASN A 4 26.04 -8.15 10.23
CA ASN A 4 26.16 -8.87 11.50
C ASN A 4 24.77 -9.26 12.03
N LEU A 5 24.52 -10.55 12.27
CA LEU A 5 23.22 -11.05 12.74
C LEU A 5 22.80 -10.37 14.06
N SER A 6 23.75 -10.08 14.95
CA SER A 6 23.51 -9.45 16.24
C SER A 6 22.85 -8.07 16.08
N GLU A 7 23.28 -7.30 15.09
CA GLU A 7 22.70 -5.99 14.79
C GLU A 7 21.24 -6.10 14.36
N PHE A 8 20.91 -7.05 13.48
CA PHE A 8 19.53 -7.27 13.05
C PHE A 8 18.64 -7.79 14.18
N LYS A 9 19.19 -8.56 15.13
CA LYS A 9 18.48 -8.97 16.36
C LYS A 9 18.25 -7.80 17.31
N ASN A 10 19.21 -6.90 17.46
CA ASN A 10 19.07 -5.69 18.27
C ASN A 10 18.05 -4.71 17.67
N GLY A 11 17.90 -4.72 16.36
CA GLY A 11 16.79 -4.12 15.64
C GLY A 11 17.26 -3.11 14.61
N LYS A 12 16.73 -3.24 13.41
CA LYS A 12 17.02 -2.36 12.28
C LYS A 12 15.72 -1.96 11.58
N ILE A 13 15.73 -0.79 10.95
CA ILE A 13 14.68 -0.32 10.05
C ILE A 13 15.22 -0.44 8.63
N LEU A 14 14.46 -1.10 7.77
CA LEU A 14 14.76 -1.32 6.37
C LEU A 14 13.70 -0.62 5.54
N LEU A 15 14.13 0.29 4.66
CA LEU A 15 13.28 0.97 3.68
C LEU A 15 13.37 0.20 2.37
N VAL A 16 12.27 -0.41 1.94
CA VAL A 16 12.23 -1.21 0.72
C VAL A 16 11.37 -0.52 -0.31
N ASP A 17 11.89 -0.32 -1.53
CA ASP A 17 11.04 0.06 -2.66
C ASP A 17 10.39 -1.20 -3.23
N LYS A 18 9.17 -1.50 -2.77
CA LYS A 18 8.47 -2.73 -3.17
C LYS A 18 8.17 -2.67 -4.68
N PRO A 19 8.59 -3.66 -5.46
CA PRO A 19 8.28 -3.70 -6.88
C PRO A 19 6.84 -4.19 -7.09
N TRP A 20 6.34 -3.96 -8.31
CA TRP A 20 5.04 -4.44 -8.74
C TRP A 20 4.98 -5.98 -8.73
N GLY A 21 3.81 -6.55 -8.42
CA GLY A 21 3.55 -7.99 -8.40
C GLY A 21 4.04 -8.72 -7.14
N TRP A 22 4.85 -8.07 -6.30
CA TRP A 22 5.33 -8.67 -5.06
C TRP A 22 4.38 -8.41 -3.90
N THR A 23 4.04 -9.45 -3.14
CA THR A 23 3.36 -9.23 -1.85
C THR A 23 4.35 -8.67 -0.82
N SER A 24 3.84 -7.90 0.15
CA SER A 24 4.67 -7.44 1.29
C SER A 24 5.32 -8.61 2.05
N PHE A 25 4.66 -9.77 2.09
CA PHE A 25 5.20 -10.98 2.72
C PHE A 25 6.35 -11.59 1.91
N ASN A 26 6.30 -11.56 0.57
CA ASN A 26 7.40 -12.04 -0.25
C ASN A 26 8.69 -11.24 0.02
N ILE A 27 8.57 -9.91 0.19
CA ILE A 27 9.70 -9.05 0.58
C ILE A 27 10.29 -9.50 1.92
N VAL A 28 9.45 -9.65 2.95
CA VAL A 28 9.89 -10.10 4.28
C VAL A 28 10.60 -11.46 4.21
N LYS A 29 10.07 -12.42 3.44
CA LYS A 29 10.70 -13.74 3.23
C LYS A 29 12.06 -13.61 2.56
N LYS A 30 12.19 -12.77 1.53
CA LYS A 30 13.43 -12.57 0.79
C LYS A 30 14.51 -11.92 1.65
N ILE A 31 14.15 -10.86 2.40
CA ILE A 31 15.08 -10.19 3.32
C ILE A 31 15.52 -11.14 4.44
N ARG A 32 14.59 -11.89 5.03
CA ARG A 32 14.94 -12.90 6.06
C ARG A 32 15.97 -13.89 5.52
N SER A 33 15.72 -14.44 4.33
CA SER A 33 16.64 -15.39 3.69
C SER A 33 18.01 -14.78 3.43
N PHE A 34 18.06 -13.52 2.97
CA PHE A 34 19.33 -12.83 2.74
C PHE A 34 20.13 -12.65 4.03
N ILE A 35 19.50 -12.16 5.10
CA ILE A 35 20.20 -11.92 6.38
C ILE A 35 20.73 -13.24 6.95
N LEU A 36 19.94 -14.32 6.92
CA LEU A 36 20.36 -15.62 7.45
C LEU A 36 21.49 -16.25 6.63
N ASN A 37 21.47 -16.10 5.30
CA ASN A 37 22.50 -16.67 4.43
C ASN A 37 23.81 -15.86 4.46
N ALA A 38 23.74 -14.55 4.71
CA ALA A 38 24.91 -13.68 4.75
C ALA A 38 25.71 -13.80 6.05
N THR A 39 25.13 -14.41 7.09
CA THR A 39 25.79 -14.58 8.38
C THR A 39 26.42 -15.96 8.47
N THR A 40 27.73 -16.04 8.76
CA THR A 40 28.56 -17.27 8.85
C THR A 40 28.14 -18.26 9.95
N ILE A 41 26.95 -18.08 10.51
CA ILE A 41 26.45 -18.86 11.63
C ILE A 41 25.64 -20.02 11.05
N ASN A 42 26.24 -21.21 11.08
CA ASN A 42 25.66 -22.48 10.65
C ASN A 42 24.61 -23.03 11.65
N ILE A 43 23.79 -22.14 12.24
CA ILE A 43 22.82 -22.49 13.27
C ILE A 43 21.43 -22.53 12.64
N LYS A 44 21.02 -23.76 12.33
CA LYS A 44 19.60 -24.15 12.26
C LYS A 44 18.82 -23.44 13.39
N LYS A 45 17.91 -22.54 12.99
CA LYS A 45 16.75 -22.06 13.79
C LYS A 45 16.97 -20.99 14.87
N GLU A 46 17.91 -20.03 14.74
CA GLU A 46 17.69 -18.78 15.47
C GLU A 46 16.54 -17.97 14.81
N LYS A 47 15.44 -17.76 15.56
CA LYS A 47 14.26 -17.03 15.07
C LYS A 47 14.54 -15.52 14.98
N LEU A 48 15.17 -15.06 13.90
CA LEU A 48 15.19 -13.63 13.57
C LEU A 48 13.75 -13.14 13.34
N LYS A 49 13.26 -12.35 14.30
CA LYS A 49 11.98 -11.65 14.16
C LYS A 49 12.12 -10.61 13.05
N ILE A 50 11.21 -10.64 12.10
CA ILE A 50 11.12 -9.67 11.01
C ILE A 50 9.67 -9.53 10.57
N GLY A 51 9.23 -8.30 10.40
CA GLY A 51 7.87 -7.94 10.02
C GLY A 51 7.84 -6.61 9.28
N HIS A 52 6.68 -6.21 8.76
CA HIS A 52 6.54 -4.95 8.03
C HIS A 52 5.49 -4.02 8.69
N ALA A 53 5.68 -2.71 8.57
CA ALA A 53 4.83 -1.69 9.19
C ALA A 53 3.77 -1.13 8.22
N GLY A 54 2.92 -2.03 7.72
CA GLY A 54 1.79 -1.69 6.85
C GLY A 54 1.88 -2.34 5.48
N THR A 55 0.88 -3.15 5.15
CA THR A 55 0.79 -3.88 3.89
C THR A 55 0.71 -2.91 2.70
N LEU A 56 1.39 -3.27 1.61
CA LEU A 56 1.08 -2.82 0.25
C LEU A 56 0.51 -3.98 -0.55
N ASP A 57 -0.55 -3.68 -1.31
CA ASP A 57 -1.16 -4.60 -2.25
C ASP A 57 -0.14 -5.03 -3.33
N PRO A 58 -0.30 -6.20 -3.97
CA PRO A 58 0.66 -6.71 -4.94
C PRO A 58 0.92 -5.75 -6.10
N PHE A 59 -0.15 -5.17 -6.67
CA PHE A 59 -0.06 -4.21 -7.78
C PHE A 59 0.54 -2.85 -7.37
N ALA A 60 0.53 -2.50 -6.09
CA ALA A 60 1.09 -1.24 -5.62
C ALA A 60 2.62 -1.30 -5.56
N THR A 61 3.31 -0.17 -5.66
CA THR A 61 4.78 -0.07 -5.52
C THR A 61 5.17 0.90 -4.41
N GLY A 62 6.47 1.08 -4.19
CA GLY A 62 7.00 2.10 -3.29
C GLY A 62 7.28 1.60 -1.88
N LEU A 63 7.37 2.55 -0.96
CA LEU A 63 7.95 2.37 0.36
C LEU A 63 7.22 1.29 1.19
N LEU A 64 7.94 0.25 1.54
CA LEU A 64 7.60 -0.75 2.54
C LEU A 64 8.65 -0.72 3.65
N ILE A 65 8.22 -0.35 4.87
CA ILE A 65 9.09 -0.38 6.04
C ILE A 65 9.11 -1.80 6.60
N VAL A 66 10.30 -2.40 6.67
CA VAL A 66 10.57 -3.70 7.26
C VAL A 66 11.39 -3.50 8.54
N LEU A 67 11.00 -4.17 9.61
CA LEU A 67 11.61 -4.06 10.93
C LEU A 67 12.15 -5.41 11.35
N THR A 68 13.34 -5.44 11.95
CA THR A 68 13.95 -6.66 12.48
C THR A 68 14.07 -6.62 14.00
N GLY A 69 14.25 -7.80 14.61
CA GLY A 69 14.65 -7.92 16.01
C GLY A 69 13.71 -7.20 16.98
N LYS A 70 14.29 -6.47 17.94
CA LYS A 70 13.54 -5.70 18.95
C LYS A 70 12.67 -4.60 18.32
N TYR A 71 13.04 -4.06 17.15
CA TYR A 71 12.28 -3.00 16.47
C TYR A 71 10.95 -3.47 15.89
N THR A 72 10.72 -4.79 15.77
CA THR A 72 9.39 -5.34 15.41
C THR A 72 8.28 -4.91 16.38
N LYS A 73 8.63 -4.52 17.62
CA LYS A 73 7.67 -3.94 18.59
C LYS A 73 7.11 -2.58 18.14
N LYS A 74 7.82 -1.83 17.29
CA LYS A 74 7.41 -0.51 16.77
C LYS A 74 6.43 -0.58 15.59
N VAL A 75 6.07 -1.78 15.11
CA VAL A 75 5.17 -1.96 13.94
C VAL A 75 3.86 -1.20 14.11
N ASN A 76 3.20 -1.33 15.27
CA ASN A 76 1.90 -0.72 15.52
C ASN A 76 1.97 0.82 15.53
N GLU A 77 3.05 1.36 16.08
CA GLU A 77 3.32 2.80 16.11
C GLU A 77 3.45 3.37 14.69
N ILE A 78 4.33 2.81 13.87
CA ILE A 78 4.56 3.26 12.49
C ILE A 78 3.30 3.08 11.62
N GLN A 79 2.51 2.04 11.88
CA GLN A 79 1.21 1.85 11.22
C GLN A 79 0.20 2.97 11.51
N ASN A 80 0.36 3.74 12.58
CA ASN A 80 -0.50 4.89 12.89
C ASN A 80 -0.08 6.18 12.17
N TYR A 81 1.14 6.27 11.64
CA TYR A 81 1.62 7.49 10.97
C TYR A 81 0.80 7.85 9.73
N LYS A 82 0.88 9.09 9.25
CA LYS A 82 0.29 9.47 7.95
C LYS A 82 1.03 8.76 6.81
N LYS A 83 0.32 8.48 5.72
CA LYS A 83 0.88 7.90 4.50
C LYS A 83 0.63 8.82 3.32
N VAL A 84 1.58 8.85 2.40
CA VAL A 84 1.44 9.56 1.12
C VAL A 84 1.45 8.56 -0.02
N TYR A 85 0.49 8.74 -0.92
CA TYR A 85 0.35 7.93 -2.12
C TYR A 85 0.27 8.82 -3.35
N THR A 86 0.89 8.37 -4.43
CA THR A 86 0.66 8.85 -5.78
C THR A 86 0.14 7.69 -6.63
N GLY A 87 -0.47 8.01 -7.76
CA GLY A 87 -0.98 6.96 -8.64
C GLY A 87 -1.83 7.51 -9.77
N ILE A 88 -2.48 6.57 -10.46
CA ILE A 88 -3.40 6.84 -11.56
C ILE A 88 -4.75 6.22 -11.22
N ILE A 89 -5.80 7.03 -11.30
CA ILE A 89 -7.20 6.56 -11.36
C ILE A 89 -7.58 6.46 -12.82
N LYS A 90 -8.21 5.35 -13.23
CA LYS A 90 -8.88 5.22 -14.53
C LYS A 90 -10.39 5.40 -14.32
N LEU A 91 -11.00 6.26 -15.12
CA LEU A 91 -12.44 6.52 -15.15
C LEU A 91 -13.13 5.69 -16.24
N GLY A 92 -14.44 5.54 -16.15
CA GLY A 92 -15.27 4.98 -17.22
C GLY A 92 -15.54 3.48 -17.09
N CYS A 93 -15.04 2.83 -16.06
CA CYS A 93 -15.29 1.43 -15.76
C CYS A 93 -14.97 1.12 -14.28
N GLU A 94 -15.37 -0.06 -13.82
CA GLU A 94 -15.10 -0.60 -12.50
C GLU A 94 -14.35 -1.93 -12.57
N THR A 95 -13.74 -2.33 -11.46
CA THR A 95 -13.11 -3.64 -11.28
C THR A 95 -13.51 -4.20 -9.93
N LEU A 96 -13.57 -5.54 -9.77
CA LEU A 96 -14.08 -6.14 -8.52
C LEU A 96 -13.13 -5.90 -7.34
N SER A 97 -11.84 -5.77 -7.61
CA SER A 97 -10.79 -5.46 -6.63
C SER A 97 -10.62 -3.97 -6.34
N PHE A 98 -11.28 -3.09 -7.11
CA PHE A 98 -11.09 -1.63 -7.13
C PHE A 98 -9.66 -1.20 -7.51
N ASP A 99 -8.92 -2.09 -8.16
CA ASP A 99 -7.60 -1.89 -8.72
C ASP A 99 -7.46 -2.65 -10.05
N SER A 100 -6.27 -2.63 -10.64
CA SER A 100 -5.97 -3.27 -11.92
C SER A 100 -5.78 -4.80 -11.85
N GLU A 101 -6.07 -5.47 -10.72
CA GLU A 101 -5.85 -6.93 -10.58
C GLU A 101 -7.00 -7.79 -11.13
N THR A 102 -8.17 -7.20 -11.42
CA THR A 102 -9.32 -7.91 -12.02
C THR A 102 -9.82 -7.20 -13.26
N GLU A 103 -10.52 -7.94 -14.12
CA GLU A 103 -11.07 -7.43 -15.39
C GLU A 103 -12.02 -6.24 -15.19
N GLU A 104 -12.05 -5.36 -16.19
CA GLU A 104 -12.92 -4.19 -16.24
C GLU A 104 -14.36 -4.60 -16.58
N TYR A 105 -15.32 -4.02 -15.87
CA TYR A 105 -16.74 -4.18 -16.12
C TYR A 105 -17.49 -2.86 -15.86
N ASN A 106 -18.79 -2.83 -16.13
CA ASN A 106 -19.67 -1.67 -15.91
C ASN A 106 -19.16 -0.38 -16.59
N PHE A 107 -18.93 -0.45 -17.91
CA PHE A 107 -18.44 0.68 -18.70
C PHE A 107 -19.47 1.82 -18.71
N SER A 108 -19.01 3.05 -18.52
CA SER A 108 -19.84 4.26 -18.41
C SER A 108 -19.26 5.40 -19.24
N ALA A 109 -20.13 6.30 -19.71
CA ALA A 109 -19.72 7.49 -20.45
C ALA A 109 -18.82 8.40 -19.61
N ILE A 110 -17.79 8.97 -20.23
CA ILE A 110 -16.85 9.92 -19.59
C ILE A 110 -16.92 11.33 -20.21
N SER A 111 -17.75 11.54 -21.23
CA SER A 111 -17.83 12.79 -21.99
C SER A 111 -18.31 13.99 -21.15
N HIS A 112 -19.11 13.74 -20.10
CA HIS A 112 -19.58 14.78 -19.19
C HIS A 112 -18.53 15.19 -18.13
N ILE A 113 -17.40 14.49 -18.06
CA ILE A 113 -16.40 14.71 -17.01
C ILE A 113 -15.45 15.82 -17.43
N THR A 114 -15.54 16.96 -16.76
CA THR A 114 -14.65 18.10 -16.98
C THR A 114 -13.56 18.20 -15.92
N PRO A 115 -12.42 18.87 -16.22
CA PRO A 115 -11.39 19.17 -15.23
C PRO A 115 -11.92 19.90 -13.98
N GLN A 116 -12.90 20.79 -14.17
CA GLN A 116 -13.55 21.54 -13.09
C GLN A 116 -14.37 20.59 -12.20
N LEU A 117 -15.12 19.66 -12.81
CA LEU A 117 -15.88 18.66 -12.06
C LEU A 117 -14.96 17.74 -11.25
N ILE A 118 -13.87 17.23 -11.86
CA ILE A 118 -12.85 16.40 -11.19
C ILE A 118 -12.32 17.11 -9.94
N LYS A 119 -11.89 18.37 -10.06
CA LYS A 119 -11.38 19.17 -8.94
C LYS A 119 -12.44 19.47 -7.89
N LYS A 120 -13.70 19.70 -8.30
CA LYS A 120 -14.84 19.93 -7.37
C LYS A 120 -15.14 18.69 -6.56
N ILE A 121 -15.20 17.52 -7.19
CA ILE A 121 -15.50 16.25 -6.53
C ILE A 121 -14.35 15.83 -5.61
N SER A 122 -13.08 16.02 -6.00
CA SER A 122 -11.95 15.61 -5.16
C SER A 122 -11.92 16.32 -3.80
N LYS A 123 -12.37 17.57 -3.74
CA LYS A 123 -12.50 18.34 -2.49
C LYS A 123 -13.48 17.72 -1.48
N LYS A 124 -14.50 16.98 -1.94
CA LYS A 124 -15.51 16.35 -1.06
C LYS A 124 -14.95 15.20 -0.23
N PHE A 125 -13.78 14.68 -0.58
CA PHE A 125 -13.13 13.59 0.13
C PHE A 125 -12.18 14.07 1.23
N LEU A 126 -11.93 15.38 1.34
CA LEU A 126 -11.05 15.94 2.37
C LEU A 126 -11.71 15.87 3.74
N GLY A 127 -10.89 15.71 4.78
CA GLY A 127 -11.35 15.60 6.15
C GLY A 127 -11.72 14.16 6.52
N GLU A 128 -12.72 14.01 7.38
CA GLU A 128 -13.12 12.73 7.95
C GLU A 128 -14.29 12.15 7.16
N ILE A 129 -14.09 10.94 6.64
CA ILE A 129 -15.06 10.26 5.78
C ILE A 129 -15.26 8.82 6.24
N ASP A 130 -16.46 8.30 5.99
CA ASP A 130 -16.74 6.88 6.18
C ASP A 130 -16.39 6.11 4.93
N GLN A 131 -15.58 5.07 5.09
CA GLN A 131 -15.14 4.24 3.99
C GLN A 131 -15.48 2.78 4.24
N TYR A 132 -16.04 2.13 3.22
CA TYR A 132 -16.13 0.67 3.21
C TYR A 132 -14.83 0.08 2.66
N PRO A 133 -14.15 -0.81 3.40
CA PRO A 133 -12.95 -1.47 2.91
C PRO A 133 -13.29 -2.35 1.69
N PRO A 134 -12.38 -2.56 0.72
CA PRO A 134 -12.65 -3.46 -0.40
C PRO A 134 -12.81 -4.90 0.08
N TYR A 135 -13.57 -5.71 -0.68
CA TYR A 135 -13.67 -7.16 -0.43
C TYR A 135 -12.30 -7.84 -0.54
N PHE A 136 -11.44 -7.36 -1.43
CA PHE A 136 -10.05 -7.81 -1.56
C PHE A 136 -9.14 -7.08 -0.56
N SER A 137 -9.33 -7.33 0.74
CA SER A 137 -8.52 -6.75 1.81
C SER A 137 -8.03 -7.78 2.83
N ALA A 138 -7.00 -7.39 3.61
CA ALA A 138 -6.41 -8.25 4.65
C ALA A 138 -7.19 -8.25 5.97
N LEU A 139 -8.34 -7.54 6.05
CA LEU A 139 -9.20 -7.54 7.24
C LEU A 139 -9.73 -8.94 7.51
N LYS A 140 -9.95 -9.26 8.78
CA LYS A 140 -10.49 -10.55 9.19
C LYS A 140 -11.94 -10.43 9.63
N THR A 141 -12.74 -11.43 9.27
CA THR A 141 -14.06 -11.70 9.86
C THR A 141 -14.18 -13.21 10.05
N LYS A 142 -14.78 -13.64 11.18
CA LYS A 142 -14.94 -15.07 11.52
C LYS A 142 -13.64 -15.89 11.32
N GLY A 143 -12.50 -15.32 11.74
CA GLY A 143 -11.18 -15.96 11.67
C GLY A 143 -10.46 -15.92 10.31
N LYS A 144 -11.15 -15.68 9.19
CA LYS A 144 -10.58 -15.66 7.82
C LYS A 144 -10.48 -14.24 7.26
N ARG A 145 -9.59 -14.04 6.26
CA ARG A 145 -9.40 -12.72 5.64
C ARG A 145 -10.47 -12.43 4.59
N PHE A 146 -10.81 -11.16 4.38
CA PHE A 146 -11.84 -10.73 3.42
C PHE A 146 -11.53 -11.23 1.99
N TYR A 147 -10.27 -11.13 1.55
CA TYR A 147 -9.89 -11.61 0.22
C TYR A 147 -10.09 -13.12 0.03
N GLU A 148 -10.08 -13.92 1.11
CA GLU A 148 -10.30 -15.37 1.01
C GLU A 148 -11.77 -15.68 0.70
N TYR A 149 -12.69 -14.85 1.20
CA TYR A 149 -14.12 -14.92 0.84
C TYR A 149 -14.37 -14.38 -0.56
N ALA A 150 -13.74 -13.25 -0.92
CA ALA A 150 -13.90 -12.62 -2.23
C ALA A 150 -13.51 -13.56 -3.39
N ARG A 151 -12.41 -14.30 -3.24
CA ARG A 151 -11.96 -15.31 -4.21
C ARG A 151 -12.92 -16.49 -4.39
N LYS A 152 -13.81 -16.72 -3.40
CA LYS A 152 -14.85 -17.75 -3.46
C LYS A 152 -16.21 -17.19 -3.91
N GLY A 153 -16.27 -15.93 -4.31
CA GLY A 153 -17.52 -15.24 -4.63
C GLY A 153 -18.44 -14.97 -3.42
N ILE A 154 -17.96 -15.20 -2.20
CA ILE A 154 -18.77 -15.05 -0.98
C ILE A 154 -18.76 -13.59 -0.55
N LYS A 155 -19.92 -12.93 -0.63
CA LYS A 155 -20.12 -11.57 -0.10
C LYS A 155 -20.22 -11.63 1.42
N ILE A 156 -19.48 -10.76 2.09
CA ILE A 156 -19.49 -10.60 3.55
C ILE A 156 -19.98 -9.21 3.92
N VAL A 157 -20.61 -9.08 5.08
CA VAL A 157 -21.01 -7.78 5.61
C VAL A 157 -19.75 -6.96 5.92
N ARG A 158 -19.65 -5.78 5.32
CA ARG A 158 -18.55 -4.83 5.56
C ARG A 158 -19.07 -3.71 6.44
N GLN A 159 -18.37 -3.42 7.53
CA GLN A 159 -18.62 -2.24 8.33
C GLN A 159 -17.82 -1.06 7.77
N SER A 160 -18.45 0.12 7.74
CA SER A 160 -17.76 1.36 7.43
C SER A 160 -16.72 1.66 8.52
N ARG A 161 -15.67 2.38 8.13
CA ARG A 161 -14.64 2.84 9.04
C ARG A 161 -14.36 4.31 8.78
N ARG A 162 -14.27 5.09 9.85
CA ARG A 162 -13.86 6.48 9.76
C ARG A 162 -12.37 6.56 9.41
N VAL A 163 -12.06 7.26 8.34
CA VAL A 163 -10.70 7.56 7.90
C VAL A 163 -10.54 9.05 7.66
N LYS A 164 -9.30 9.54 7.60
CA LYS A 164 -9.01 10.96 7.41
C LYS A 164 -8.12 11.18 6.20
N ILE A 165 -8.58 12.01 5.27
CA ILE A 165 -7.83 12.47 4.10
C ILE A 165 -7.36 13.90 4.39
N TYR A 166 -6.05 14.07 4.50
CA TYR A 166 -5.44 15.37 4.78
C TYR A 166 -5.26 16.19 3.50
N LYS A 167 -4.88 15.51 2.41
CA LYS A 167 -4.66 16.13 1.09
C LYS A 167 -5.17 15.19 0.01
N PHE A 168 -5.80 15.77 -1.00
CA PHE A 168 -6.15 15.08 -2.25
C PHE A 168 -5.99 16.08 -3.40
N HIS A 169 -4.85 15.98 -4.09
CA HIS A 169 -4.51 16.85 -5.21
C HIS A 169 -4.58 16.08 -6.52
N ILE A 170 -5.13 16.76 -7.53
CA ILE A 170 -5.14 16.29 -8.91
C ILE A 170 -3.90 16.86 -9.58
N LEU A 171 -2.95 15.99 -9.93
CA LEU A 171 -1.65 16.37 -10.47
C LEU A 171 -1.70 16.55 -11.99
N LYS A 172 -2.40 15.66 -12.68
CA LYS A 172 -2.58 15.70 -14.14
C LYS A 172 -3.92 15.06 -14.50
N ILE A 173 -4.59 15.65 -15.48
CA ILE A 173 -5.83 15.13 -16.04
C ILE A 173 -5.54 14.80 -17.52
N GLY A 174 -5.77 13.54 -17.89
CA GLY A 174 -5.69 13.05 -19.26
C GLY A 174 -6.72 11.96 -19.43
N ILE A 175 -7.99 12.36 -19.54
CA ILE A 175 -9.17 11.47 -19.53
C ILE A 175 -8.97 10.31 -20.52
N PRO A 176 -9.19 9.04 -20.10
CA PRO A 176 -9.83 8.61 -18.85
C PRO A 176 -8.92 8.54 -17.61
N TYR A 177 -7.67 8.99 -17.70
CA TYR A 177 -6.66 8.84 -16.64
C TYR A 177 -6.47 10.12 -15.82
N ILE A 178 -6.38 9.96 -14.50
CA ILE A 178 -6.14 11.05 -13.55
C ILE A 178 -4.95 10.68 -12.68
N LYS A 179 -3.88 11.48 -12.75
CA LYS A 179 -2.75 11.38 -11.83
C LYS A 179 -3.07 12.13 -10.55
N PHE A 180 -2.89 11.50 -9.40
CA PHE A 180 -3.24 12.07 -8.10
C PHE A 180 -2.10 12.02 -7.08
N PHE A 181 -2.28 12.80 -6.02
CA PHE A 181 -1.54 12.75 -4.77
C PHE A 181 -2.54 12.71 -3.62
N ILE A 182 -2.38 11.77 -2.69
CA ILE A 182 -3.18 11.67 -1.46
C ILE A 182 -2.28 11.56 -0.24
N GLU A 183 -2.54 12.38 0.78
CA GLU A 183 -2.03 12.18 2.13
C GLU A 183 -3.17 11.75 3.05
N CYS A 184 -3.04 10.60 3.71
CA CYS A 184 -4.13 10.01 4.49
C CYS A 184 -3.66 9.40 5.82
N GLY A 185 -4.61 9.22 6.72
CA GLY A 185 -4.41 8.53 7.99
C GLY A 185 -4.36 7.00 7.84
N LYS A 186 -4.17 6.32 8.98
CA LYS A 186 -4.19 4.86 9.07
C LYS A 186 -5.52 4.28 8.58
N GLY A 187 -5.48 3.06 8.04
CA GLY A 187 -6.67 2.33 7.65
C GLY A 187 -7.37 2.82 6.37
N THR A 188 -6.85 3.87 5.72
CA THR A 188 -7.39 4.37 4.45
C THR A 188 -7.07 3.42 3.31
N TYR A 189 -8.10 2.98 2.58
CA TYR A 189 -7.98 2.25 1.32
C TYR A 189 -8.09 3.22 0.16
N ILE A 190 -6.97 3.49 -0.51
CA ILE A 190 -6.94 4.35 -1.71
C ILE A 190 -7.80 3.78 -2.84
N ARG A 191 -7.91 2.45 -2.91
CA ARG A 191 -8.81 1.73 -3.81
C ARG A 191 -10.28 2.11 -3.64
N SER A 192 -10.77 2.13 -2.40
CA SER A 192 -12.13 2.59 -2.11
C SER A 192 -12.30 4.09 -2.42
N ILE A 193 -11.26 4.93 -2.22
CA ILE A 193 -11.32 6.34 -2.63
C ILE A 193 -11.56 6.45 -4.14
N ALA A 194 -10.84 5.70 -4.97
CA ALA A 194 -11.07 5.72 -6.41
C ALA A 194 -12.49 5.28 -6.77
N GLN A 195 -12.96 4.17 -6.19
CA GLN A 195 -14.32 3.69 -6.47
C GLN A 195 -15.38 4.75 -6.12
N ASP A 196 -15.30 5.32 -4.93
CA ASP A 196 -16.27 6.32 -4.46
C ASP A 196 -16.14 7.64 -5.24
N PHE A 197 -14.93 7.99 -5.66
CA PHE A 197 -14.67 9.13 -6.55
C PHE A 197 -15.34 8.92 -7.92
N GLY A 198 -15.22 7.73 -8.51
CA GLY A 198 -15.88 7.35 -9.76
C GLY A 198 -17.41 7.35 -9.67
N LYS A 199 -17.97 6.88 -8.54
CA LYS A 199 -19.41 6.98 -8.27
C LYS A 199 -19.87 8.43 -8.17
N ALA A 200 -19.11 9.28 -7.46
CA ALA A 200 -19.42 10.70 -7.34
C ALA A 200 -19.34 11.46 -8.68
N LEU A 201 -18.53 10.97 -9.62
CA LEU A 201 -18.46 11.43 -11.01
C LEU A 201 -19.53 10.78 -11.93
N ARG A 202 -20.29 9.81 -11.43
CA ARG A 202 -21.29 9.03 -12.19
C ARG A 202 -20.70 8.30 -13.40
N SER A 203 -19.52 7.69 -13.23
CA SER A 203 -18.83 7.04 -14.37
C SER A 203 -17.97 5.82 -14.01
N GLY A 204 -18.00 5.35 -12.76
CA GLY A 204 -17.10 4.27 -12.33
C GLY A 204 -15.63 4.69 -12.33
N ALA A 205 -14.84 4.09 -11.45
CA ALA A 205 -13.39 4.25 -11.46
C ALA A 205 -12.70 3.18 -10.63
N TYR A 206 -11.42 2.98 -10.91
CA TYR A 206 -10.54 2.13 -10.10
C TYR A 206 -9.10 2.67 -10.09
N ILE A 207 -8.26 2.13 -9.19
CA ILE A 207 -6.84 2.47 -9.17
C ILE A 207 -6.08 1.66 -10.21
N LEU A 208 -5.62 2.32 -11.28
CA LEU A 208 -4.78 1.69 -12.30
C LEU A 208 -3.35 1.45 -11.80
N SER A 209 -2.80 2.43 -11.07
CA SER A 209 -1.46 2.31 -10.48
C SER A 209 -1.39 3.04 -9.15
N LEU A 210 -0.61 2.49 -8.22
CA LEU A 210 -0.45 3.05 -6.89
C LEU A 210 1.00 2.95 -6.44
N ARG A 211 1.53 4.03 -5.91
CA ARG A 211 2.84 4.08 -5.28
C ARG A 211 2.73 4.74 -3.92
N ARG A 212 3.28 4.11 -2.88
CA ARG A 212 3.43 4.73 -1.57
C ARG A 212 4.77 5.44 -1.50
N GLU A 213 4.74 6.76 -1.41
CA GLU A 213 5.96 7.57 -1.41
C GLU A 213 6.54 7.71 0.00
N ARG A 214 5.67 7.80 1.02
CA ARG A 214 6.06 8.17 2.38
C ARG A 214 5.20 7.52 3.46
N ILE A 215 5.80 7.25 4.61
CA ILE A 215 5.13 6.86 5.86
C ILE A 215 5.73 7.72 6.99
N GLY A 216 4.96 8.63 7.58
CA GLY A 216 5.52 9.58 8.57
C GLY A 216 6.71 10.33 7.98
N ASN A 217 7.87 10.27 8.64
CA ASN A 217 9.10 10.90 8.16
C ASN A 217 9.95 9.98 7.26
N PHE A 218 9.53 8.75 7.02
CA PHE A 218 10.26 7.79 6.19
C PHE A 218 9.89 7.95 4.71
N SER A 219 10.89 8.15 3.86
CA SER A 219 10.82 8.13 2.39
C SER A 219 12.04 7.43 1.82
N MET A 220 12.00 7.08 0.52
CA MET A 220 13.17 6.50 -0.17
C MET A 220 14.36 7.46 -0.27
N SER A 221 14.14 8.76 -0.02
CA SER A 221 15.18 9.80 -0.06
C SER A 221 15.93 9.99 1.26
N CYS A 222 15.59 9.26 2.32
CA CYS A 222 16.33 9.32 3.57
C CYS A 222 17.77 8.83 3.38
N SER A 223 18.74 9.52 3.98
CA SER A 223 20.13 9.06 4.07
C SER A 223 20.15 7.64 4.62
N SER A 224 20.68 6.71 3.83
CA SER A 224 20.59 5.28 4.15
C SER A 224 21.62 4.48 3.37
N ILE A 225 22.04 3.35 3.93
CA ILE A 225 23.02 2.45 3.32
C ILE A 225 22.27 1.42 2.46
N GLU A 226 22.58 1.35 1.17
CA GLU A 226 21.98 0.35 0.29
C GLU A 226 22.46 -1.07 0.64
N LEU A 227 21.49 -1.97 0.85
CA LEU A 227 21.71 -3.40 0.97
C LEU A 227 21.39 -4.08 -0.36
N LYS A 228 22.42 -4.68 -0.98
CA LYS A 228 22.29 -5.47 -2.23
C LYS A 228 21.61 -6.83 -1.99
N ILE A 229 20.34 -6.81 -1.57
CA ILE A 229 19.53 -8.00 -1.24
C ILE A 229 19.02 -8.70 -2.49
N SER A 230 18.57 -7.91 -3.47
CA SER A 230 18.02 -8.42 -4.72
C SER A 230 18.12 -7.36 -5.81
N LYS A 231 18.49 -7.76 -7.02
CA LYS A 231 18.38 -6.90 -8.21
C LYS A 231 16.93 -6.50 -8.55
N LYS A 232 15.93 -7.17 -7.94
CA LYS A 232 14.50 -6.91 -8.21
C LYS A 232 13.94 -5.74 -7.41
N PHE A 233 14.60 -5.32 -6.32
CA PHE A 233 14.14 -4.20 -5.51
C PHE A 233 15.26 -3.56 -4.71
N PRO A 234 15.34 -2.21 -4.71
CA PRO A 234 16.18 -1.46 -3.79
C PRO A 234 15.76 -1.69 -2.33
N CYS A 235 16.74 -1.84 -1.44
CA CYS A 235 16.53 -2.00 -0.02
C CYS A 235 17.62 -1.22 0.72
N TYR A 236 17.23 -0.36 1.64
CA TYR A 236 18.15 0.52 2.35
C TYR A 236 18.02 0.34 3.85
N LEU A 237 19.15 0.34 4.54
CA LEU A 237 19.24 0.36 5.99
C LEU A 237 19.23 1.81 6.46
N LEU A 238 18.29 2.15 7.33
CA LEU A 238 18.30 3.45 8.00
C LEU A 238 19.28 3.38 9.18
N ASP A 239 20.19 4.34 9.24
CA ASP A 239 21.15 4.52 10.34
C ASP A 239 20.47 5.08 11.59
#